data_AF-A0ABD4VN27-F1
#
_entry.id   AF-A0ABD4VN27-F1
#
_cell.length_a   1.000
_cell.length_b   1.000
_cell.length_c   1.000
_cell.angle_alpha   90.00
_cell.angle_beta   90.00
_cell.angle_gamma   90.00
#
_symmetry.space_group_name_H-M   'P 1'
#
loop_
_entity.id
_entity.type
_entity.pdbx_description
1 polymer ?
#
loop_
_entity_poly.entity_id
_entity_poly.type
_entity_poly.pdbx_seq_one_letter_code
_entity_poly.pdbx_strand_id
1 'polypeptide(L)'
;MAKGRDKKLIELRDEALCRRYYYWTEVQRLRFDDALKVLSRQEFFISEERIMSIIRCKCRELKDLEVKPVPKVKKPRLTAVQLSLFTGE
;
A
#
# COMPACT_ATOMS: atom_id res chain seq x y z
N MET A 1 28.49 -12.83 -17.56
CA MET A 1 27.11 -12.34 -17.76
C MET A 1 26.40 -12.43 -16.43
N ALA A 2 26.23 -11.32 -15.69
CA ALA A 2 25.43 -11.38 -14.47
C ALA A 2 24.01 -11.76 -14.88
N LYS A 3 23.52 -12.92 -14.43
CA LYS A 3 22.12 -13.34 -14.58
C LYS A 3 21.26 -12.36 -13.79
N GLY A 4 21.01 -11.20 -14.39
CA GLY A 4 20.33 -10.07 -13.79
C GLY A 4 18.88 -9.99 -14.27
N ARG A 5 18.06 -9.32 -13.47
CA ARG A 5 16.75 -8.85 -13.92
C ARG A 5 16.95 -7.74 -14.94
N ASP A 6 16.26 -7.79 -16.07
CA ASP A 6 16.25 -6.69 -17.04
C ASP A 6 15.68 -5.43 -16.39
N LYS A 7 16.51 -4.39 -16.28
CA LYS A 7 16.12 -3.11 -15.65
C LYS A 7 14.90 -2.50 -16.33
N LYS A 8 14.84 -2.58 -17.67
CA LYS A 8 13.72 -2.06 -18.46
C LYS A 8 12.41 -2.79 -18.19
N LEU A 9 12.46 -4.12 -18.02
CA LEU A 9 11.26 -4.90 -17.66
C LEU A 9 10.80 -4.61 -16.23
N ILE A 10 11.74 -4.37 -15.31
CA ILE A 10 11.39 -3.93 -13.94
C ILE A 10 10.70 -2.57 -13.96
N GLU A 11 11.24 -1.60 -14.70
CA GLU A 11 10.65 -0.26 -14.80
C GLU A 11 9.23 -0.29 -15.38
N LEU A 12 9.02 -1.04 -16.47
CA LEU A 12 7.70 -1.22 -17.08
C LEU A 12 6.70 -1.85 -16.10
N ARG A 13 7.15 -2.86 -15.35
CA ARG A 13 6.32 -3.49 -14.31
C ARG A 13 5.97 -2.51 -13.20
N ASP A 14 6.97 -1.78 -12.69
CA ASP A 14 6.79 -0.86 -11.57
C ASP A 14 5.86 0.31 -11.97
N GLU A 15 5.90 0.75 -13.24
CA GLU A 15 4.96 1.73 -13.79
C GLU A 15 3.53 1.16 -13.93
N ALA A 16 3.39 -0.06 -14.48
CA ALA A 16 2.10 -0.73 -14.58
C ALA A 16 1.46 -0.96 -13.20
N LEU A 17 2.27 -1.32 -12.21
CA LEU A 17 1.86 -1.50 -10.81
C LEU A 17 1.29 -0.20 -10.25
N CYS A 18 1.95 0.94 -10.47
CA CYS A 18 1.48 2.23 -9.95
C CYS A 18 0.13 2.63 -10.58
N ARG A 19 -0.03 2.43 -11.89
CA ARG A 19 -1.30 2.69 -12.59
C ARG A 19 -2.43 1.80 -12.05
N ARG A 20 -2.15 0.52 -11.82
CA ARG A 20 -3.14 -0.41 -11.26
C ARG A 20 -3.50 -0.09 -9.83
N TYR A 21 -2.50 0.23 -9.01
CA TYR A 21 -2.72 0.69 -7.65
C TYR A 21 -3.62 1.94 -7.61
N TYR A 22 -3.38 2.93 -8.47
CA TYR A 22 -4.24 4.12 -8.60
C TYR A 22 -5.68 3.76 -8.98
N TYR A 23 -5.88 2.84 -9.92
CA TYR A 23 -7.22 2.37 -10.29
C TYR A 23 -7.96 1.77 -9.09
N TRP A 24 -7.28 0.92 -8.30
CA TRP A 24 -7.88 0.29 -7.13
C TRP A 24 -8.22 1.31 -6.02
N THR A 25 -7.36 2.30 -5.77
CA THR A 25 -7.56 3.27 -4.68
C THR A 25 -8.48 4.43 -5.04
N GLU A 26 -8.43 4.93 -6.29
CA GLU A 26 -9.19 6.13 -6.70
C GLU A 26 -10.49 5.78 -7.42
N VAL A 27 -10.47 4.80 -8.34
CA VAL A 27 -11.66 4.46 -9.14
C VAL A 27 -12.55 3.49 -8.37
N GLN A 28 -11.99 2.38 -7.90
CA GLN A 28 -12.75 1.38 -7.14
C GLN A 28 -12.88 1.75 -5.65
N ARG A 29 -12.14 2.77 -5.18
CA ARG A 29 -12.13 3.25 -3.78
C ARG A 29 -11.89 2.12 -2.77
N LEU A 30 -11.09 1.13 -3.17
CA LEU A 30 -10.74 0.01 -2.33
C LEU A 30 -9.78 0.47 -1.25
N ARG A 31 -9.92 -0.11 -0.05
CA ARG A 31 -9.00 0.16 1.05
C ARG A 31 -7.58 -0.24 0.65
N PHE A 32 -6.60 0.55 1.07
CA PHE A 32 -5.18 0.33 0.80
C PHE A 32 -4.72 -1.12 1.04
N ASP A 33 -5.07 -1.69 2.20
CA ASP A 33 -4.65 -3.05 2.58
C ASP A 33 -5.20 -4.11 1.61
N ASP A 34 -6.43 -3.92 1.13
CA ASP A 34 -7.08 -4.85 0.21
C ASP A 34 -6.58 -4.65 -1.23
N ALA A 35 -6.30 -3.42 -1.63
CA ALA A 35 -5.63 -3.12 -2.90
C ALA A 35 -4.26 -3.80 -2.98
N LEU A 36 -3.47 -3.77 -1.90
CA LEU A 36 -2.19 -4.48 -1.84
C LEU A 36 -2.35 -6.00 -1.95
N LYS A 37 -3.35 -6.60 -1.29
CA LYS A 37 -3.61 -8.04 -1.41
C LYS A 37 -3.98 -8.44 -2.83
N VAL A 38 -4.81 -7.64 -3.52
CA VAL A 38 -5.20 -7.90 -4.91
C VAL A 38 -3.98 -7.80 -5.83
N LEU A 39 -3.20 -6.72 -5.73
CA LEU A 39 -1.98 -6.54 -6.51
C LEU A 39 -0.96 -7.66 -6.26
N SER A 40 -0.83 -8.07 -5.00
CA SER A 40 0.08 -9.14 -4.56
C SER A 40 -0.34 -10.51 -5.07
N ARG A 41 -1.61 -10.92 -4.89
CA ARG A 41 -2.05 -12.31 -5.09
C ARG A 41 -2.65 -12.58 -6.46
N GLN A 42 -3.18 -11.56 -7.14
CA GLN A 42 -3.97 -11.75 -8.37
C GLN A 42 -3.27 -11.17 -9.60
N GLU A 43 -2.62 -10.02 -9.47
CA GLU A 43 -2.07 -9.32 -10.64
C GLU A 43 -0.56 -9.53 -10.81
N PHE A 44 0.25 -9.20 -9.80
CA PHE A 44 1.70 -9.09 -9.96
C PHE A 44 2.50 -10.22 -9.28
N PHE A 45 1.90 -10.99 -8.38
CA PHE A 45 2.55 -12.12 -7.69
C PHE A 45 3.85 -11.69 -6.96
N ILE A 46 3.82 -10.51 -6.36
CA ILE A 46 4.93 -9.89 -5.62
C ILE A 46 4.50 -9.65 -4.18
N SER A 47 5.42 -9.80 -3.24
CA SER A 47 5.14 -9.54 -1.82
C SER A 47 4.64 -8.10 -1.60
N GLU A 48 3.69 -7.96 -0.68
CA GLU A 48 3.08 -6.66 -0.33
C GLU A 48 4.14 -5.63 0.12
N GLU A 49 5.18 -6.08 0.83
CA GLU A 49 6.32 -5.23 1.24
C GLU A 49 7.08 -4.64 0.04
N ARG A 50 7.28 -5.45 -1.01
CA ARG A 50 7.98 -5.02 -2.22
C ARG A 50 7.11 -4.06 -3.02
N ILE A 51 5.81 -4.33 -3.12
CA ILE A 51 4.82 -3.44 -3.73
C ILE A 51 4.83 -2.08 -3.01
N MET A 52 4.77 -2.07 -1.67
CA MET A 52 4.86 -0.84 -0.89
C MET A 52 6.16 -0.07 -1.15
N SER A 53 7.29 -0.76 -1.22
CA SER A 53 8.59 -0.13 -1.50
C SER A 53 8.61 0.53 -2.87
N ILE A 54 8.06 -0.14 -3.89
CA ILE A 54 7.95 0.39 -5.27
C ILE A 54 7.05 1.63 -5.28
N ILE A 55 5.85 1.55 -4.70
CA ILE A 55 4.91 2.67 -4.63
C ILE A 55 5.55 3.87 -3.91
N ARG A 56 6.23 3.64 -2.78
CA ARG A 56 6.90 4.72 -2.02
C ARG A 56 8.05 5.36 -2.78
N CYS A 57 8.81 4.59 -3.56
CA CYS A 57 9.85 5.14 -4.43
C CYS A 57 9.22 5.97 -5.56
N LYS A 58 8.18 5.44 -6.22
CA LYS A 58 7.51 6.10 -7.34
C LYS A 58 6.72 7.35 -6.96
N CYS A 59 6.11 7.39 -5.76
CA CYS A 59 5.48 8.61 -5.23
C CYS A 59 6.48 9.77 -5.00
N ARG A 60 7.78 9.50 -4.84
CA ARG A 60 8.78 10.57 -4.78
C ARG A 60 9.11 11.14 -6.16
N GLU A 61 9.01 10.31 -7.20
CA GLU A 61 9.32 10.67 -8.59
C GLU A 61 8.12 11.33 -9.28
N LEU A 62 6.91 10.81 -9.05
CA LEU A 62 5.67 11.26 -9.68
C LEU A 62 4.88 12.14 -8.70
N LYS A 63 5.07 13.46 -8.78
CA LYS A 63 4.25 14.46 -8.08
C LYS A 63 2.78 14.50 -8.56
N ASP A 64 2.47 13.85 -9.68
CA ASP A 64 1.16 13.92 -10.35
C ASP A 64 0.14 12.88 -9.86
N LEU A 65 0.58 11.82 -9.19
CA LEU A 65 -0.33 10.91 -8.51
C LEU A 65 -0.50 11.38 -7.07
N GLU A 66 -1.56 12.15 -6.79
CA GLU A 66 -2.05 12.44 -5.44
C GLU A 66 -2.57 11.15 -4.75
N VAL A 67 -1.71 10.16 -4.55
CA VAL A 67 -2.01 9.07 -3.62
C VAL A 67 -1.85 9.64 -2.23
N LYS A 68 -2.95 10.13 -1.65
CA LYS A 68 -2.96 10.59 -0.26
C LYS A 68 -2.78 9.37 0.63
N PRO A 69 -1.67 9.26 1.40
CA PRO A 69 -1.50 8.14 2.30
C PRO A 69 -2.64 8.16 3.32
N VAL A 70 -3.23 6.98 3.58
CA VAL A 70 -4.31 6.84 4.56
C VAL A 70 -3.81 7.38 5.92
N PRO A 71 -4.56 8.28 6.59
CA PRO A 71 -4.14 8.84 7.85
C PRO A 71 -3.92 7.71 8.88
N LYS A 72 -2.78 7.78 9.58
CA LYS A 72 -2.48 6.81 10.65
C LYS A 72 -3.47 7.01 11.80
N VAL A 73 -4.49 6.16 11.88
CA VAL A 73 -5.43 6.15 13.01
C VAL A 73 -4.68 5.63 14.24
N LYS A 74 -4.40 6.53 15.20
CA LYS A 74 -3.84 6.14 16.49
C LYS A 74 -4.95 5.44 17.28
N LYS A 75 -4.70 4.19 17.69
CA LYS A 75 -5.58 3.51 18.65
C LYS A 75 -5.47 4.21 20.00
N PRO A 76 -6.58 4.51 20.69
CA PRO A 76 -6.52 5.04 22.04
C PRO A 76 -5.79 4.04 22.95
N ARG A 77 -4.87 4.53 23.78
CA ARG A 77 -4.28 3.72 24.85
C ARG A 77 -5.28 3.74 26.00
N LEU A 78 -5.96 2.63 26.27
CA LEU A 78 -6.80 2.52 27.46
C LEU A 78 -5.90 2.48 28.69
N THR A 79 -6.11 3.40 29.64
CA THR A 79 -5.53 3.33 30.98
C THR A 79 -6.38 2.41 31.88
N ALA A 80 -5.78 1.89 32.95
CA ALA A 80 -6.50 1.02 33.91
C ALA A 80 -7.76 1.69 34.49
N VAL A 81 -7.71 3.01 34.70
CA VAL A 81 -8.85 3.84 35.15
C VAL A 81 -9.97 3.93 34.12
N GLN A 82 -9.64 3.87 32.82
CA GLN A 82 -10.64 3.85 31.76
C GLN A 82 -11.26 2.46 31.58
N LEU A 83 -10.57 1.39 31.97
CA LEU A 83 -11.10 0.03 31.95
C LEU A 83 -12.19 -0.19 33.01
N SER A 84 -12.07 0.44 34.18
CA SER A 84 -13.08 0.37 35.24
C SER A 84 -14.40 1.06 34.90
N LEU A 85 -14.44 1.87 33.83
CA LEU A 85 -15.68 2.46 33.30
C LEU A 85 -16.51 1.46 32.49
N PHE A 86 -15.90 0.35 32.04
CA PHE A 86 -16.57 -0.70 31.25
C PHE A 86 -16.99 -1.90 32.10
N THR A 87 -16.58 -1.97 33.36
CA THR A 87 -17.14 -2.91 34.34
C THR A 87 -18.46 -2.35 34.82
N GLY A 88 -19.51 -2.62 34.06
CA GLY A 88 -20.89 -2.42 34.52
C GLY A 88 -21.22 -3.36 35.67
N GLU A 89 -21.90 -2.83 36.67
CA GLU A 89 -22.81 -3.59 37.52
C GLU A 89 -23.89 -4.30 36.69
#